data_AF-A0A5N8YR86-F1
#
_entry.id   AF-A0A5N8YR86-F1
#
_cell.length_a   1.000
_cell.length_b   1.000
_cell.length_c   1.000
_cell.angle_alpha   90.00
_cell.angle_beta   90.00
_cell.angle_gamma   90.00
#
_symmetry.space_group_name_H-M   'P 1'
#
loop_
_entity.id
_entity.type
_entity.pdbx_description
1 polymer ?
#
loop_
_entity_poly.entity_id
_entity_poly.type
_entity_poly.pdbx_seq_one_letter_code
_entity_poly.pdbx_strand_id
1 'polypeptide(L)'
;MSIPPSIIARYKKVASATVYSAVRRLGYEPCFMREVFSFTPGITLVGSAKTLRFVPPRQDIMEQTHIGENSPEYIAMGSCEPG
;
A
#
# COMPACT_ATOMS: atom_id res chain seq x y z
N MET A 1 -2.92 4.56 -13.62
CA MET A 1 -2.70 3.31 -14.37
C MET A 1 -3.63 2.26 -13.81
N SER A 2 -4.55 1.73 -14.61
CA SER A 2 -5.47 0.67 -14.17
C SER A 2 -4.84 -0.70 -14.41
N ILE A 3 -4.72 -1.51 -13.35
CA ILE A 3 -4.22 -2.89 -13.43
C ILE A 3 -5.41 -3.79 -13.82
N PRO A 4 -5.30 -4.64 -14.85
CA PRO A 4 -6.39 -5.54 -15.20
C PRO A 4 -6.79 -6.47 -14.03
N PRO A 5 -8.10 -6.68 -13.76
CA PRO A 5 -8.55 -7.54 -12.65
C PRO A 5 -8.03 -8.98 -12.74
N SER A 6 -7.75 -9.46 -13.95
CA SER A 6 -7.16 -10.78 -14.20
C SER A 6 -5.77 -10.93 -13.60
N ILE A 7 -4.98 -9.86 -13.53
CA ILE A 7 -3.66 -9.86 -12.91
C ILE A 7 -3.81 -9.98 -11.39
N ILE A 8 -4.70 -9.19 -10.79
CA ILE A 8 -4.98 -9.25 -9.34
C ILE A 8 -5.42 -10.66 -8.94
N ALA A 9 -6.34 -11.27 -9.70
CA ALA A 9 -6.83 -12.62 -9.45
C ALA A 9 -5.73 -13.70 -9.56
N ARG A 10 -4.75 -13.52 -10.45
CA ARG A 10 -3.59 -14.42 -10.56
C ARG A 10 -2.65 -14.29 -9.37
N TYR A 11 -2.33 -13.08 -8.97
CA TYR A 11 -1.42 -12.83 -7.84
C TYR A 11 -2.01 -13.30 -6.50
N LYS A 12 -3.34 -13.27 -6.33
CA LYS A 12 -4.02 -13.84 -5.13
C LYS A 12 -3.75 -15.34 -4.91
N LYS A 13 -3.29 -16.06 -5.94
CA LYS A 13 -2.97 -17.50 -5.87
C LYS A 13 -1.49 -17.79 -5.61
N VAL A 14 -0.65 -16.76 -5.53
CA VAL A 14 0.82 -16.89 -5.44
C VAL A 14 1.29 -16.38 -4.08
N ALA A 15 2.17 -17.14 -3.43
CA ALA A 15 2.76 -16.73 -2.16
C ALA A 15 3.68 -15.50 -2.34
N SER A 16 3.66 -14.58 -1.37
CA SER A 16 4.50 -13.37 -1.37
C SER A 16 6.00 -13.69 -1.50
N ALA A 17 6.47 -14.78 -0.88
CA ALA A 17 7.85 -15.26 -0.99
C ALA A 17 8.25 -15.65 -2.43
N THR A 18 7.31 -16.22 -3.20
CA THR A 18 7.53 -16.56 -4.61
C THR A 18 7.63 -15.30 -5.46
N VAL A 19 6.76 -14.32 -5.20
CA VAL A 19 6.80 -13.01 -5.87
C VAL A 19 8.13 -12.31 -5.59
N TYR A 20 8.55 -12.26 -4.33
CA TYR A 20 9.85 -11.72 -3.92
C TYR A 20 11.01 -12.37 -4.68
N SER A 21 11.05 -13.71 -4.72
CA SER A 21 12.12 -14.45 -5.41
C SER A 21 12.19 -14.13 -6.91
N ALA A 22 11.04 -13.98 -7.57
CA ALA A 22 10.97 -13.62 -8.98
C ALA A 22 11.44 -12.18 -9.25
N VAL A 23 10.98 -11.22 -8.43
CA VAL A 23 11.31 -9.80 -8.56
C VAL A 23 12.78 -9.54 -8.23
N ARG A 24 13.32 -10.24 -7.23
CA ARG A 24 14.74 -10.28 -6.91
C ARG A 24 15.59 -10.74 -8.09
N ARG A 25 15.19 -11.80 -8.80
CA ARG A 25 15.90 -12.29 -9.99
C ARG A 25 15.97 -11.26 -11.11
N LEU A 26 15.01 -10.31 -11.15
CA LEU A 26 14.99 -9.19 -12.09
C LEU A 26 15.83 -7.98 -11.62
N GLY A 27 16.49 -8.06 -10.45
CA GLY A 27 17.33 -7.00 -9.92
C GLY A 27 16.59 -5.92 -9.10
N TYR A 28 15.31 -6.13 -8.80
CA TYR A 28 14.53 -5.20 -7.99
C TYR A 28 14.67 -5.55 -6.49
N GLU A 29 15.76 -5.08 -5.88
CA GLU A 29 15.96 -5.15 -4.43
C GLU A 29 16.34 -3.77 -3.86
N PRO A 30 15.82 -3.37 -2.68
CA PRO A 30 14.87 -4.08 -1.82
C PRO A 30 13.39 -3.89 -2.26
N CYS A 31 12.59 -4.97 -2.30
CA CYS A 31 11.19 -4.95 -2.77
C CYS A 31 10.15 -5.42 -1.73
N PHE A 32 10.49 -5.40 -0.44
CA PHE A 32 9.58 -5.73 0.67
C PHE A 32 9.80 -4.78 1.85
N MET A 33 8.78 -4.63 2.70
CA MET A 33 8.85 -3.82 3.91
C MET A 33 9.38 -4.66 5.09
N ARG A 34 10.42 -4.17 5.76
CA ARG A 34 10.94 -4.77 7.00
C ARG A 34 10.14 -4.24 8.19
N GLU A 35 10.07 -5.03 9.25
CA GLU A 35 9.39 -4.67 10.51
C GLU A 35 7.88 -4.38 10.38
N VAL A 36 7.26 -4.88 9.30
CA VAL A 36 5.80 -4.84 9.09
C VAL A 36 5.23 -6.23 9.30
N PHE A 37 4.28 -6.37 10.22
CA PHE A 37 3.64 -7.64 10.57
C PHE A 37 2.13 -7.58 10.33
N SER A 38 1.54 -8.72 9.96
CA SER A 38 0.09 -8.80 9.79
C SER A 38 -0.61 -8.83 11.15
N PHE A 39 -1.58 -7.94 11.35
CA PHE A 39 -2.50 -8.00 12.49
C PHE A 39 -3.50 -9.16 12.37
N THR A 40 -3.70 -9.69 11.16
CA THR A 40 -4.59 -10.84 10.89
C THR A 40 -3.81 -11.93 10.15
N PRO A 41 -3.09 -12.82 10.87
CA PRO A 41 -2.31 -13.87 10.26
C PRO A 41 -3.15 -14.82 9.39
N GLY A 42 -2.56 -15.33 8.31
CA GLY A 42 -3.22 -16.28 7.39
C GLY A 42 -4.02 -15.62 6.25
N ILE A 43 -4.28 -14.32 6.31
CA ILE A 43 -4.92 -13.58 5.22
C ILE A 43 -3.87 -12.96 4.30
N THR A 44 -4.10 -13.03 2.99
CA THR A 44 -3.28 -12.38 1.97
C THR A 44 -4.12 -11.41 1.14
N LEU A 45 -3.51 -10.30 0.74
CA LEU A 45 -4.15 -9.23 -0.02
C LEU A 45 -3.29 -8.86 -1.23
N VAL A 46 -3.95 -8.50 -2.32
CA VAL A 46 -3.32 -8.04 -3.57
C VAL A 46 -4.20 -6.92 -4.12
N GLY A 47 -3.60 -5.77 -4.41
CA GLY A 47 -4.28 -4.61 -4.96
C GLY A 47 -3.29 -3.54 -5.39
N SER A 48 -3.79 -2.45 -5.98
CA SER A 48 -2.97 -1.29 -6.32
C SER A 48 -2.60 -0.50 -5.06
N ALA A 49 -1.34 -0.08 -4.94
CA ALA A 49 -0.92 0.77 -3.82
C ALA A 49 -1.47 2.20 -3.96
N LYS A 50 -2.05 2.71 -2.87
CA LYS A 50 -2.31 4.13 -2.65
C LYS A 50 -1.37 4.60 -1.55
N THR A 51 -0.50 5.55 -1.88
CA THR A 51 0.57 5.98 -0.98
C THR A 51 0.14 7.20 -0.18
N LEU A 52 0.31 7.14 1.14
CA LEU A 52 0.13 8.26 2.06
C LEU A 52 1.44 8.48 2.82
N ARG A 53 1.81 9.74 3.04
CA ARG A 53 3.05 10.10 3.73
C ARG A 53 2.72 10.87 5.00
N PHE A 54 3.10 10.29 6.13
CA PHE A 54 3.07 10.97 7.41
C PHE A 54 4.40 11.64 7.71
N VAL A 55 4.34 12.77 8.40
CA VAL A 55 5.49 13.47 8.97
C VAL A 55 5.21 13.66 10.46
N PRO A 56 6.25 13.75 11.31
CA PRO A 56 6.05 14.07 12.73
C PRO A 56 5.21 15.34 12.90
N PRO A 57 4.41 15.44 13.98
CA PRO A 57 3.59 16.62 14.24
C PRO A 57 4.44 17.89 14.23
N ARG A 58 4.08 18.82 13.36
CA ARG A 58 4.67 20.15 13.28
C ARG A 58 3.55 21.18 13.21
N GLN A 59 3.62 22.22 14.04
CA GLN A 59 2.56 23.23 14.14
C GLN A 59 2.23 23.86 12.78
N ASP A 60 3.24 24.17 11.97
CA ASP A 60 3.08 24.80 10.65
C ASP A 60 2.31 23.92 9.64
N ILE A 61 2.44 22.59 9.76
CA ILE A 61 1.78 21.63 8.88
C ILE A 61 0.40 21.27 9.42
N MET A 62 0.25 21.16 10.74
CA MET A 62 -0.99 20.74 11.38
C MET A 62 -2.15 21.69 11.09
N GLU A 63 -1.90 23.00 11.02
CA GLU A 63 -2.92 24.00 10.63
C GLU A 63 -3.52 23.73 9.24
N GLN A 64 -2.76 23.08 8.35
CA GLN A 64 -3.15 22.78 6.97
C GLN A 64 -3.65 21.34 6.79
N THR A 65 -3.25 20.42 7.66
CA THR A 65 -3.59 18.98 7.52
C THR A 65 -4.70 18.53 8.46
N HIS A 66 -4.84 19.09 9.66
CA HIS A 66 -5.87 18.68 10.63
C HIS A 66 -7.19 19.43 10.43
N ILE A 67 -7.73 19.35 9.21
CA ILE A 67 -8.92 20.09 8.77
C ILE A 67 -10.15 19.19 8.58
N GLY A 68 -10.25 18.10 9.36
CA GLY A 68 -11.40 17.18 9.35
C GLY A 68 -11.52 16.38 8.06
N GLU A 69 -12.68 16.41 7.41
CA GLU A 69 -12.97 15.68 6.15
C GLU A 69 -12.10 16.13 4.97
N ASN A 70 -11.54 17.34 5.05
CA ASN A 70 -10.62 17.86 4.05
C ASN A 70 -9.16 17.46 4.33
N SER A 71 -8.90 16.64 5.36
CA SER A 71 -7.55 16.23 5.68
C SER A 71 -6.95 15.38 4.54
N PRO A 72 -5.63 15.45 4.30
CA PRO A 72 -4.98 14.64 3.28
C PRO A 72 -5.22 13.15 3.46
N GLU A 73 -5.31 12.67 4.71
CA GLU A 73 -5.58 11.27 5.02
C GLU A 73 -7.00 10.88 4.63
N TYR A 74 -8.00 11.72 4.95
CA TYR A 74 -9.40 11.44 4.62
C TYR A 74 -9.61 11.42 3.11
N ILE A 75 -9.07 12.41 2.40
CA ILE A 75 -9.12 12.49 0.94
C ILE A 75 -8.40 11.28 0.30
N ALA A 76 -7.22 10.90 0.81
CA ALA A 76 -6.50 9.75 0.31
C ALA A 76 -7.30 8.45 0.47
N MET A 77 -7.91 8.25 1.64
CA MET A 77 -8.77 7.09 1.90
C MET A 77 -10.04 7.09 1.05
N GLY A 78 -10.67 8.24 0.84
CA GLY A 78 -11.84 8.38 -0.04
C GLY A 78 -11.52 8.14 -1.52
N SER A 79 -10.27 8.32 -1.93
CA SER A 79 -9.80 8.05 -3.31
C SER A 79 -9.48 6.57 -3.58
N CYS A 80 -9.68 5.69 -2.59
CA CYS A 80 -9.45 4.25 -2.72
C CYS A 80 -10.57 3.60 -3.53
N GLU A 81 -10.21 3.08 -4.71
CA GLU A 81 -11.09 2.28 -5.54
C GLU A 81 -11.11 0.80 -5.07
N PRO A 82 -12.16 0.02 -5.39
CA PRO A 82 -12.16 -1.42 -5.17
C PRO A 82 -10.97 -2.11 -5.86
N GLY A 83 -10.20 -2.91 -5.12
CA GLY A 83 -8.98 -3.57 -5.62
C GLY A 83 -8.57 -4.77 -4.77
#